data_AF-A0A4P7C5K6-F1
#
_entry.id   AF-A0A4P7C5K6-F1
#
_cell.length_a   1.000
_cell.length_b   1.000
_cell.length_c   1.000
_cell.angle_alpha   90.00
_cell.angle_beta   90.00
_cell.angle_gamma   90.00
#
_symmetry.space_group_name_H-M   'P 1'
#
loop_
_entity.id
_entity.type
_entity.pdbx_description
1 polymer ?
#
loop_
_entity_poly.entity_id
_entity_poly.type
_entity_poly.pdbx_seq_one_letter_code
_entity_poly.pdbx_strand_id
1 'polypeptide(L)'
;MPFERVVAHTLTEEEKEEWEKRGGEAQLHVEIPGLIGWLLDMPIEEMEHAIAHPPSSVIGANIEAMRDSNPVADWVMENCIPSRGEWTRVGIKQEVKDMGGVHYRMEGSYLYPNYLQWCRQNGREPLSIRRFRAKVEDMLKNCLRVDVISLRREEGIGIQGIRLRKPEEPVYDWLNFSQM
;
A
#
# COMPACT_ATOMS: atom_id res chain seq x y z
N MET A 1 -21.40 5.72 19.83
CA MET A 1 -20.33 5.73 20.87
C MET A 1 -18.99 5.79 20.15
N PRO A 2 -18.09 6.74 20.43
CA PRO A 2 -16.79 6.78 19.77
C PRO A 2 -15.85 5.80 20.46
N PHE A 3 -15.35 4.81 19.70
CA PHE A 3 -14.23 3.98 20.15
C PHE A 3 -12.98 4.88 20.22
N GLU A 4 -12.56 5.24 21.43
CA GLU A 4 -11.31 5.97 21.65
C GLU A 4 -10.12 5.15 21.14
N ARG A 5 -9.09 5.85 20.66
CA ARG A 5 -7.86 5.28 20.09
C ARG A 5 -7.28 4.20 21.00
N VAL A 6 -7.34 2.95 20.56
CA VAL A 6 -6.53 1.86 21.12
C VAL A 6 -5.12 2.02 20.55
N VAL A 7 -4.19 2.51 21.36
CA VAL A 7 -2.76 2.38 21.09
C VAL A 7 -2.47 0.88 21.01
N ALA A 8 -1.67 0.43 20.04
CA ALA A 8 -1.30 -0.97 19.90
C ALA A 8 -0.49 -1.43 21.13
N HIS A 9 -1.20 -1.86 22.16
CA HIS A 9 -0.64 -2.45 23.37
C HIS A 9 -0.37 -3.92 23.07
N THR A 10 0.91 -4.29 23.04
CA THR A 10 1.29 -5.69 22.93
C THR A 10 1.21 -6.28 24.33
N LEU A 11 0.30 -7.23 24.54
CA LEU A 11 0.13 -7.89 25.83
C LEU A 11 1.44 -8.58 26.26
N THR A 12 1.91 -8.24 27.44
CA THR A 12 3.03 -8.90 28.11
C THR A 12 2.67 -10.33 28.50
N GLU A 13 3.67 -11.18 28.74
CA GLU A 13 3.43 -12.56 29.18
C GLU A 13 2.73 -12.61 30.54
N GLU A 14 3.01 -11.65 31.44
CA GLU A 14 2.33 -11.51 32.73
C GLU A 14 0.82 -11.21 32.54
N GLU A 15 0.46 -10.30 31.63
CA GLU A 15 -0.94 -9.98 31.32
C GLU A 15 -1.69 -11.18 30.69
N LYS A 16 -0.99 -11.97 29.86
CA LYS A 16 -1.58 -13.20 29.28
C LYS A 16 -1.84 -14.24 30.36
N GLU A 17 -0.90 -14.44 31.29
CA GLU A 17 -1.10 -15.37 32.41
C GLU A 17 -2.21 -14.92 33.35
N GLU A 18 -2.34 -13.62 33.61
CA GLU A 18 -3.45 -13.07 34.39
C GLU A 18 -4.80 -13.26 33.70
N TRP A 19 -4.86 -13.09 32.38
CA TRP A 19 -6.06 -13.35 31.59
C TRP A 19 -6.46 -14.84 31.63
N GLU A 20 -5.50 -15.75 31.47
CA GLU A 20 -5.74 -17.19 31.61
C GLU A 20 -6.26 -17.56 33.00
N LYS A 21 -5.68 -16.99 34.07
CA LYS A 21 -6.14 -17.20 35.46
C LYS A 21 -7.58 -16.72 35.68
N ARG A 22 -8.04 -15.72 34.93
CA ARG A 22 -9.42 -15.23 34.99
C ARG A 22 -10.40 -16.12 34.22
N GLY A 23 -9.92 -17.13 33.49
CA GLY A 23 -10.73 -18.06 32.72
C GLY A 23 -10.52 -17.97 31.22
N GLY A 24 -9.58 -17.13 30.76
CA GLY A 24 -9.09 -17.10 29.39
C GLY A 24 -10.20 -16.99 28.34
N GLU A 25 -10.10 -17.80 27.29
CA GLU A 25 -11.00 -17.82 26.14
C GLU A 25 -12.45 -18.14 26.53
N ALA A 26 -12.67 -18.91 27.60
CA ALA A 26 -14.01 -19.25 28.06
C ALA A 26 -14.82 -18.01 28.47
N GLN A 27 -14.17 -16.93 28.90
CA GLN A 27 -14.85 -15.65 29.15
C GLN A 27 -15.37 -15.01 27.86
N LEU A 28 -14.64 -15.10 26.74
CA LEU A 28 -15.06 -14.55 25.45
C LEU A 28 -16.27 -15.30 24.89
N HIS A 29 -16.36 -16.61 25.15
CA HIS A 29 -17.48 -17.43 24.67
C HIS A 29 -18.83 -16.96 25.24
N VAL A 30 -18.84 -16.46 26.47
CA VAL A 30 -20.06 -15.94 27.13
C VAL A 30 -20.56 -14.66 26.45
N GLU A 31 -19.67 -13.88 25.84
CA GLU A 31 -20.00 -12.62 25.18
C GLU A 31 -20.47 -12.82 23.72
N ILE A 32 -20.26 -14.01 23.13
CA ILE A 32 -20.66 -14.30 21.74
C ILE A 32 -22.13 -13.98 21.46
N PRO A 33 -23.12 -14.40 22.29
CA PRO A 33 -24.52 -14.06 22.06
C PRO A 33 -24.78 -12.55 22.08
N GLY A 34 -24.09 -11.81 22.95
CA GLY A 34 -24.21 -10.36 23.04
C GLY A 34 -23.66 -9.66 21.79
N LEU A 35 -22.51 -10.12 21.29
CA LEU A 35 -21.94 -9.65 20.03
C LEU A 35 -22.86 -9.94 18.84
N ILE A 36 -23.40 -11.16 18.75
CA ILE A 36 -24.34 -11.53 17.67
C ILE A 36 -25.61 -10.68 17.76
N GLY A 37 -26.17 -10.50 18.95
CA GLY A 37 -27.34 -9.65 19.15
C GLY A 37 -27.09 -8.21 18.68
N TRP A 38 -25.95 -7.64 19.08
CA TRP A 38 -25.54 -6.32 18.63
C TRP A 38 -25.38 -6.23 17.10
N LEU A 39 -24.80 -7.25 16.46
CA LEU A 39 -24.67 -7.30 15.00
C LEU A 39 -26.03 -7.39 14.28
N LEU A 40 -26.98 -8.13 14.85
CA LEU A 40 -28.32 -8.29 14.27
C LEU A 40 -29.20 -7.04 14.45
N ASP A 41 -28.98 -6.29 15.54
CA ASP A 41 -29.70 -5.05 15.81
C ASP A 41 -29.11 -3.83 15.08
N MET A 42 -27.93 -3.97 14.47
CA MET A 42 -27.28 -2.90 13.70
C MET A 42 -28.11 -2.56 12.45
N PRO A 43 -28.53 -1.29 12.26
CA PRO A 43 -29.15 -0.85 11.02
C PRO A 43 -28.22 -1.05 9.83
N ILE A 44 -28.79 -1.39 8.68
CA ILE A 44 -28.02 -1.62 7.45
C ILE A 44 -27.22 -0.37 7.08
N GLU A 45 -27.79 0.81 7.26
CA GLU A 45 -27.15 2.09 6.97
C GLU A 45 -25.91 2.33 7.83
N GLU A 46 -25.94 1.89 9.09
CA GLU A 46 -24.79 1.98 10.00
C GLU A 46 -23.68 1.01 9.57
N MET A 47 -24.06 -0.21 9.18
CA MET A 47 -23.12 -1.21 8.63
C MET A 47 -22.46 -0.71 7.35
N GLU A 48 -23.24 -0.21 6.38
CA GLU A 48 -22.73 0.35 5.12
C GLU A 48 -21.80 1.53 5.38
N HIS A 49 -22.17 2.41 6.31
CA HIS A 49 -21.35 3.54 6.70
C HIS A 49 -20.02 3.08 7.31
N ALA A 50 -20.02 2.08 8.18
CA ALA A 50 -18.80 1.54 8.81
C ALA A 50 -17.85 0.90 7.79
N ILE A 51 -18.39 0.19 6.79
CA ILE A 51 -17.61 -0.41 5.69
C ILE A 51 -17.04 0.68 4.77
N ALA A 52 -17.84 1.71 4.44
CA ALA A 52 -17.43 2.80 3.56
C ALA A 52 -16.43 3.77 4.23
N HIS A 53 -16.48 3.90 5.56
CA HIS A 53 -15.66 4.83 6.34
C HIS A 53 -14.88 4.10 7.44
N PRO A 54 -13.95 3.21 7.07
CA PRO A 54 -13.17 2.45 8.03
C PRO A 54 -12.32 3.39 8.91
N PRO A 55 -12.12 3.07 10.19
CA PRO A 55 -11.21 3.82 11.05
C PRO A 55 -9.79 3.92 10.48
N SER A 56 -9.09 5.00 10.79
CA SER A 56 -7.72 5.25 10.29
C SER A 56 -6.73 4.11 10.61
N SER A 57 -6.90 3.42 11.75
CA SER A 57 -6.11 2.24 12.12
C SER A 57 -6.30 1.08 11.15
N VAL A 58 -7.54 0.81 10.73
CA VAL A 58 -7.87 -0.24 9.76
C VAL A 58 -7.33 0.11 8.38
N ILE A 59 -7.42 1.38 7.98
CA ILE A 59 -6.84 1.87 6.72
C ILE A 59 -5.32 1.64 6.72
N GLY A 60 -4.64 2.03 7.80
CA GLY A 60 -3.20 1.84 7.95
C GLY A 60 -2.78 0.37 7.86
N ALA A 61 -3.46 -0.51 8.60
CA ALA A 61 -3.18 -1.95 8.58
C ALA A 61 -3.42 -2.59 7.21
N ASN A 62 -4.51 -2.20 6.51
CA ASN A 62 -4.77 -2.68 5.16
C ASN A 62 -3.69 -2.25 4.16
N ILE A 63 -3.16 -1.05 4.31
CA ILE A 63 -2.08 -0.54 3.46
C ILE A 63 -0.76 -1.25 3.74
N GLU A 64 -0.43 -1.47 5.02
CA GLU A 64 0.75 -2.25 5.41
C GLU A 64 0.69 -3.67 4.82
N ALA A 65 -0.43 -4.37 5.00
CA ALA A 65 -0.64 -5.70 4.42
C ALA A 65 -0.55 -5.71 2.88
N MET A 66 -1.04 -4.65 2.23
CA MET A 66 -0.93 -4.48 0.78
C MET A 66 0.52 -4.25 0.34
N ARG A 67 1.30 -3.44 1.05
CA ARG A 67 2.72 -3.20 0.75
C ARG A 67 3.54 -4.48 0.91
N ASP A 68 3.27 -5.25 1.97
CA ASP A 68 3.99 -6.49 2.25
C ASP A 68 3.77 -7.57 1.20
N SER A 69 2.52 -7.71 0.74
CA SER A 69 2.13 -8.72 -0.25
C SER A 69 2.43 -8.31 -1.69
N ASN A 70 2.63 -7.02 -1.97
CA ASN A 70 2.81 -6.50 -3.33
C ASN A 70 4.01 -5.53 -3.43
N PRO A 71 5.16 -5.98 -3.97
CA PRO A 71 6.35 -5.13 -4.09
C PRO A 71 6.14 -3.92 -5.02
N VAL A 72 5.14 -3.95 -5.92
CA VAL A 72 4.79 -2.78 -6.73
C VAL A 72 4.06 -1.73 -5.90
N ALA A 73 3.18 -2.14 -4.98
CA ALA A 73 2.47 -1.21 -4.10
C ALA A 73 3.47 -0.48 -3.21
N ASP A 74 4.39 -1.24 -2.61
CA ASP A 74 5.45 -0.72 -1.75
C ASP A 74 6.36 0.27 -2.51
N TRP A 75 6.83 -0.13 -3.69
CA TRP A 75 7.63 0.73 -4.56
C TRP A 75 6.89 2.01 -4.99
N VAL A 76 5.63 1.92 -5.41
CA VAL A 76 4.82 3.10 -5.81
C VAL A 76 4.72 4.08 -4.64
N MET A 77 4.45 3.58 -3.44
CA MET A 77 4.30 4.41 -2.26
C MET A 77 5.58 5.17 -1.89
N GLU A 78 6.74 4.55 -2.06
CA GLU A 78 8.03 5.14 -1.71
C GLU A 78 8.65 6.02 -2.81
N ASN A 79 8.42 5.68 -4.08
CA ASN A 79 9.20 6.21 -5.21
C ASN A 79 8.37 7.00 -6.21
N CYS A 80 7.06 7.08 -6.06
CA CYS A 80 6.20 7.83 -6.98
C CYS A 80 5.43 8.96 -6.29
N ILE A 81 5.07 9.97 -7.09
CA ILE A 81 4.19 11.08 -6.69
C ILE A 81 3.15 11.31 -7.79
N PRO A 82 1.87 11.54 -7.46
CA PRO A 82 0.87 11.99 -8.43
C PRO A 82 1.32 13.31 -9.10
N SER A 83 1.30 13.36 -10.44
CA SER A 83 1.66 14.56 -11.21
C SER A 83 0.71 14.71 -12.38
N ARG A 84 -0.28 15.61 -12.24
CA ARG A 84 -1.30 15.82 -13.26
C ARG A 84 -0.66 16.33 -14.56
N GLY A 85 -0.89 15.61 -15.65
CA GLY A 85 -0.43 15.98 -16.99
C GLY A 85 0.98 15.51 -17.34
N GLU A 86 1.80 15.13 -16.35
CA GLU A 86 3.14 14.62 -16.62
C GLU A 86 3.08 13.17 -17.07
N TRP A 87 3.85 12.87 -18.11
CA TRP A 87 3.95 11.52 -18.67
C TRP A 87 5.32 10.95 -18.33
N THR A 88 5.33 9.83 -17.62
CA THR A 88 6.56 9.15 -17.21
C THR A 88 6.70 7.86 -17.98
N ARG A 89 7.85 7.70 -18.64
CA ARG A 89 8.15 6.52 -19.45
C ARG A 89 8.28 5.27 -18.57
N VAL A 90 7.68 4.16 -18.97
CA VAL A 90 7.86 2.86 -18.29
C VAL A 90 9.30 2.39 -18.45
N GLY A 91 9.86 2.48 -19.66
CA GLY A 91 11.24 2.03 -19.94
C GLY A 91 11.35 0.51 -20.08
N ILE A 92 12.57 0.02 -20.26
CA ILE A 92 12.89 -1.40 -20.44
C ILE A 92 14.08 -1.80 -19.57
N LYS A 93 14.24 -3.10 -19.31
CA LYS A 93 15.40 -3.62 -18.57
C LYS A 93 16.67 -3.40 -19.42
N GLN A 94 17.57 -2.53 -18.93
CA GLN A 94 18.91 -2.35 -19.48
C GLN A 94 19.90 -2.36 -18.32
N GLU A 95 20.45 -3.53 -18.05
CA GLU A 95 21.42 -3.74 -16.98
C GLU A 95 22.79 -3.18 -17.41
N VAL A 96 23.44 -2.44 -16.52
CA VAL A 96 24.79 -1.90 -16.69
C VAL A 96 25.63 -2.42 -15.54
N LYS A 97 26.83 -2.91 -15.88
CA LYS A 97 27.81 -3.39 -14.90
C LYS A 97 29.02 -2.47 -14.97
N ASP A 98 29.34 -1.82 -13.86
CA ASP A 98 30.51 -0.96 -13.72
C ASP A 98 31.26 -1.27 -12.40
N MET A 99 32.29 -0.47 -12.09
CA MET A 99 33.06 -0.65 -10.85
C MET A 99 32.23 -0.39 -9.57
N GLY A 100 31.09 0.31 -9.69
CA GLY A 100 30.15 0.56 -8.60
C GLY A 100 29.12 -0.56 -8.41
N GLY A 101 29.11 -1.57 -9.29
CA GLY A 101 28.25 -2.73 -9.21
C GLY A 101 27.29 -2.82 -10.39
N VAL A 102 26.11 -3.40 -10.15
CA VAL A 102 25.08 -3.56 -11.18
C VAL A 102 23.97 -2.57 -10.92
N HIS A 103 23.66 -1.75 -11.91
CA HIS A 103 22.59 -0.77 -11.90
C HIS A 103 21.79 -0.81 -13.21
N TYR A 104 20.68 -0.08 -13.30
CA TYR A 104 19.83 -0.06 -14.48
C TYR A 104 19.88 1.31 -15.17
N ARG A 105 20.04 1.31 -16.49
CA ARG A 105 20.07 2.56 -17.25
C ARG A 105 18.74 3.31 -17.10
N MET A 106 18.82 4.62 -16.86
CA MET A 106 17.67 5.51 -16.63
C MET A 106 16.86 5.18 -15.37
N GLU A 107 17.44 4.52 -14.37
CA GLU A 107 16.79 4.28 -13.06
C GLU A 107 16.31 5.55 -12.36
N GLY A 108 16.90 6.72 -12.64
CA GLY A 108 16.43 8.01 -12.11
C GLY A 108 15.30 8.67 -12.91
N SER A 109 14.85 8.08 -14.02
CA SER A 109 13.89 8.75 -14.92
C SER A 109 12.75 7.84 -15.42
N TYR A 110 12.98 6.53 -15.51
CA TYR A 110 11.99 5.59 -16.06
C TYR A 110 11.48 4.64 -14.97
N LEU A 111 10.17 4.37 -15.00
CA LEU A 111 9.48 3.64 -13.93
C LEU A 111 10.05 2.23 -13.70
N TYR A 112 10.22 1.45 -14.77
CA TYR A 112 10.63 0.05 -14.66
C TYR A 112 12.11 -0.11 -14.28
N PRO A 113 13.07 0.61 -14.87
CA PRO A 113 14.44 0.65 -14.36
C PRO A 113 14.55 1.05 -12.88
N ASN A 114 13.79 2.08 -12.46
CA ASN A 114 13.73 2.50 -11.06
C ASN A 114 13.24 1.38 -10.14
N TYR A 115 12.13 0.73 -10.52
CA TYR A 115 11.57 -0.41 -9.80
C TYR A 115 12.55 -1.58 -9.70
N LEU A 116 13.26 -1.93 -10.79
CA LEU A 116 14.24 -3.01 -10.76
C LEU A 116 15.41 -2.71 -9.81
N GLN A 117 15.85 -1.45 -9.78
CA GLN A 117 16.90 -1.00 -8.87
C GLN A 117 16.42 -1.05 -7.41
N TRP A 118 15.21 -0.57 -7.14
CA TRP A 118 14.59 -0.63 -5.82
C TRP A 118 14.39 -2.07 -5.33
N CYS A 119 13.93 -2.99 -6.19
CA CYS A 119 13.80 -4.41 -5.85
C CYS A 119 15.13 -5.02 -5.42
N ARG A 120 16.22 -4.70 -6.15
CA ARG A 120 17.57 -5.16 -5.82
C ARG A 120 18.04 -4.63 -4.47
N GLN A 121 17.79 -3.35 -4.18
CA GLN A 121 18.19 -2.71 -2.92
C GLN A 121 17.41 -3.24 -1.71
N ASN A 122 16.14 -3.62 -1.91
CA ASN A 122 15.26 -4.10 -0.84
C ASN A 122 15.15 -5.63 -0.77
N GLY A 123 15.94 -6.38 -1.53
CA GLY A 123 15.91 -7.85 -1.54
C GLY A 123 14.56 -8.44 -2.02
N ARG A 124 13.82 -7.71 -2.85
CA ARG A 124 12.53 -8.15 -3.42
C ARG A 124 12.74 -8.74 -4.82
N GLU A 125 11.99 -9.78 -5.15
CA GLU A 125 12.01 -10.37 -6.50
C GLU A 125 11.24 -9.47 -7.50
N PRO A 126 11.86 -9.02 -8.60
CA PRO A 126 11.20 -8.12 -9.54
C PRO A 126 10.18 -8.84 -10.42
N LEU A 127 9.04 -8.18 -10.66
CA LEU A 127 8.08 -8.63 -11.66
C LEU A 127 8.57 -8.39 -13.09
N SER A 128 8.14 -9.24 -14.03
CA SER A 128 8.30 -8.96 -15.47
C SER A 128 7.64 -7.63 -15.86
N ILE A 129 8.18 -6.92 -16.84
CA ILE A 129 7.68 -5.61 -17.29
C ILE A 129 6.16 -5.56 -17.57
N ARG A 130 5.59 -6.63 -18.15
CA ARG A 130 4.15 -6.71 -18.44
C ARG A 130 3.32 -6.77 -17.15
N ARG A 131 3.73 -7.60 -16.19
CA ARG A 131 3.09 -7.73 -14.88
C ARG A 131 3.28 -6.47 -14.05
N PHE A 132 4.47 -5.90 -14.07
CA PHE A 132 4.77 -4.61 -13.45
C PHE A 132 3.81 -3.53 -13.93
N ARG A 133 3.71 -3.31 -15.25
CA ARG A 133 2.83 -2.29 -15.82
C ARG A 133 1.37 -2.49 -15.41
N ALA A 134 0.86 -3.72 -15.54
CA ALA A 134 -0.51 -4.02 -15.15
C ALA A 134 -0.75 -3.75 -13.66
N LYS A 135 0.20 -4.11 -12.80
CA LYS A 135 0.11 -3.89 -11.35
C LYS A 135 0.22 -2.42 -10.97
N VAL A 136 1.06 -1.64 -11.65
CA VAL A 136 1.13 -0.19 -11.42
C VAL A 136 -0.18 0.48 -11.81
N GLU A 137 -0.73 0.16 -12.98
CA GLU A 137 -2.01 0.73 -13.43
C GLU A 137 -3.16 0.37 -12.47
N ASP A 138 -3.24 -0.88 -12.05
CA ASP A 138 -4.22 -1.39 -11.08
C ASP A 138 -4.08 -0.69 -9.71
N MET A 139 -2.85 -0.62 -9.20
CA MET A 139 -2.53 0.03 -7.92
C MET A 139 -2.90 1.51 -7.92
N LEU A 140 -2.57 2.23 -9.00
CA LEU A 140 -2.85 3.66 -9.10
C LEU A 140 -4.33 3.95 -9.26
N LYS A 141 -5.05 3.21 -10.12
CA LYS A 141 -6.46 3.47 -10.39
C LYS A 141 -7.38 2.94 -9.29
N ASN A 142 -7.22 1.67 -8.92
CA ASN A 142 -8.19 0.96 -8.11
C ASN A 142 -7.91 1.09 -6.61
N CYS A 143 -6.63 1.10 -6.22
CA CYS A 143 -6.25 1.18 -4.81
C CYS A 143 -6.04 2.63 -4.34
N LEU A 144 -5.34 3.45 -5.13
CA LEU A 144 -4.99 4.84 -4.75
C LEU A 144 -5.88 5.91 -5.35
N ARG A 145 -6.80 5.54 -6.25
CA ARG A 145 -7.75 6.45 -6.93
C ARG A 145 -7.08 7.62 -7.65
N VAL A 146 -5.88 7.40 -8.20
CA VAL A 146 -5.18 8.37 -9.04
C VAL A 146 -5.67 8.27 -10.47
N ASP A 147 -6.05 9.40 -11.06
CA ASP A 147 -6.35 9.46 -12.49
C ASP A 147 -5.06 9.31 -13.32
N VAL A 148 -4.87 8.11 -13.87
CA VAL A 148 -3.72 7.79 -14.72
C VAL A 148 -4.11 7.18 -16.05
N ILE A 149 -3.36 7.55 -17.09
CA ILE A 149 -3.61 7.10 -18.46
C ILE A 149 -2.32 6.53 -19.04
N SER A 150 -2.37 5.27 -19.47
CA SER A 150 -1.25 4.65 -20.15
C SER A 150 -1.28 4.98 -21.64
N LEU A 151 -0.23 5.65 -22.10
CA LEU A 151 -0.12 6.18 -23.45
C LEU A 151 1.20 5.73 -24.09
N ARG A 152 1.14 5.47 -25.39
CA ARG A 152 2.31 5.26 -26.23
C ARG A 152 2.67 6.58 -26.93
N ARG A 153 3.92 7.00 -26.82
CA ARG A 153 4.55 8.11 -27.55
C ARG A 153 5.71 7.58 -28.40
N GLU A 154 6.37 8.45 -29.16
CA GLU A 154 7.53 8.07 -29.99
C GLU A 154 8.65 7.46 -29.15
N GLU A 155 8.84 7.97 -27.92
CA GLU A 155 9.81 7.47 -26.96
C GLU A 155 9.39 6.12 -26.36
N GLY A 156 8.14 5.67 -26.53
CA GLY A 156 7.67 4.36 -26.08
C GLY A 156 6.44 4.42 -25.19
N ILE A 157 6.25 3.41 -24.34
CA ILE A 157 5.09 3.32 -23.45
C ILE A 157 5.39 4.04 -22.14
N GLY A 158 4.44 4.83 -21.66
CA GLY A 158 4.50 5.55 -20.39
C GLY A 158 3.13 5.70 -19.76
N ILE A 159 3.12 6.21 -18.54
CA ILE A 159 1.93 6.46 -17.73
C ILE A 159 1.87 7.95 -17.47
N GLN A 160 0.75 8.58 -17.84
CA GLN A 160 0.44 9.96 -17.53
C GLN A 160 -0.30 10.06 -16.20
N GLY A 161 -0.02 11.09 -15.41
CA GLY A 161 -0.65 11.31 -14.09
C GLY A 161 0.25 10.94 -12.91
N ILE A 162 1.45 10.42 -13.17
CA ILE A 162 2.42 10.03 -12.15
C ILE A 162 3.85 10.30 -12.61
N ARG A 163 4.73 10.57 -11.65
CA ARG A 163 6.17 10.68 -11.85
C ARG A 163 6.96 10.01 -10.74
N LEU A 164 8.25 9.79 -11.00
CA LEU A 164 9.18 9.41 -9.95
C LEU A 164 9.39 10.58 -8.97
N ARG A 165 9.45 10.23 -7.69
CA ARG A 165 9.86 11.11 -6.60
C ARG A 165 11.34 11.44 -6.78
N LYS A 166 11.69 12.72 -6.67
CA LYS A 166 13.09 13.14 -6.65
C LYS A 166 13.68 12.92 -5.26
N PRO A 167 15.01 12.66 -5.13
CA PRO A 167 15.63 12.37 -3.84
C PRO A 167 15.39 13.43 -2.75
N GLU A 168 15.21 14.69 -3.15
CA GLU A 168 15.05 15.84 -2.26
C GLU A 168 13.60 16.01 -1.78
N GLU A 169 12.65 15.32 -2.41
CA GLU A 169 11.23 15.41 -2.08
C GLU A 169 10.88 14.42 -0.96
N PRO A 170 10.05 14.81 0.02
CA PRO A 170 9.57 13.86 1.03
C PRO A 170 8.73 12.76 0.38
N VAL A 171 8.64 11.61 1.06
CA VAL A 171 7.70 10.54 0.66
C VAL A 171 6.29 11.12 0.61
N TYR A 172 5.56 10.79 -0.46
CA TYR A 172 4.22 11.31 -0.65
C TYR A 172 3.24 10.68 0.34
N ASP A 173 2.38 11.52 0.90
CA ASP A 173 1.34 11.06 1.82
C ASP A 173 0.14 10.50 1.04
N TRP A 174 0.26 9.24 0.65
CA TRP A 174 -0.79 8.49 -0.03
C TRP A 174 -2.04 8.29 0.83
N LEU A 175 -1.92 8.35 2.16
CA LEU A 175 -3.04 8.13 3.08
C LEU A 175 -4.02 9.30 3.04
N ASN A 176 -3.49 10.52 3.04
CA ASN A 176 -4.31 11.73 2.98
C ASN A 176 -4.84 12.01 1.57
N PHE A 177 -4.20 11.46 0.52
CA PHE A 177 -4.66 11.64 -0.86
C PHE A 177 -5.93 10.82 -1.17
N SER A 178 -5.99 9.55 -0.75
CA SER A 178 -7.13 8.68 -1.08
C SER A 178 -8.41 8.98 -0.28
N GLN A 179 -8.36 9.89 0.69
CA GLN A 179 -9.51 10.36 1.47
C GLN A 179 -10.19 11.63 0.90
N MET A 180 -9.62 12.24 -0.16
CA MET A 180 -10.23 13.35 -0.92
C MET A 180 -10.94 12.85 -2.18
#